data_AF-A0A6P0DTV8-F1
#
_entry.id   AF-A0A6P0DTV8-F1
#
_cell.length_a   1.000
_cell.length_b   1.000
_cell.length_c   1.000
_cell.angle_alpha   90.00
_cell.angle_beta   90.00
_cell.angle_gamma   90.00
#
_symmetry.space_group_name_H-M   'P 1'
#
loop_
_entity.id
_entity.type
_entity.pdbx_description
1 polymer ?
#
loop_
_entity_poly.entity_id
_entity_poly.type
_entity_poly.pdbx_seq_one_letter_code
_entity_poly.pdbx_strand_id
1 'polypeptide(L)'
;GGHTLAISGRARVDPTPQQFRFARQFLPMFARRWRSLAPGGLEGFRSGHESLARWRLDRPTPMEHMRILDPTVDEATIALTHARALELLPALKKTAISAAWAGYIDSTPDGVPGIGEIATLPGFILAAGFSGHGFGIGPGAGHLIADIVTGDEPIVDPRPYHPDRFGG
;
A
#
# COMPACT_ATOMS: atom_id res chain seq x y z
N GLY A 1 -11.48 -26.93 2.59
CA GLY A 1 -10.87 -25.74 3.20
C GLY A 1 -9.69 -25.31 2.34
N GLY A 2 -9.40 -24.01 2.25
CA GLY A 2 -8.22 -23.48 1.57
C GLY A 2 -7.33 -22.74 2.57
N HIS A 3 -6.04 -22.62 2.27
CA HIS A 3 -5.08 -21.86 3.08
C HIS A 3 -4.54 -20.70 2.24
N THR A 4 -4.54 -19.49 2.81
CA THR A 4 -3.83 -18.33 2.24
C THR A 4 -2.52 -18.18 2.99
N LEU A 5 -1.42 -18.14 2.24
CA LEU A 5 -0.07 -18.15 2.79
C LEU A 5 0.67 -16.91 2.29
N ALA A 6 1.44 -16.28 3.17
CA ALA A 6 2.33 -15.18 2.85
C ALA A 6 3.57 -15.26 3.74
N ILE A 7 4.73 -14.85 3.21
CA ILE A 7 5.93 -14.64 4.02
C ILE A 7 6.11 -13.15 4.30
N SER A 8 6.36 -12.82 5.57
CA SER A 8 6.64 -11.44 5.96
C SER A 8 8.08 -11.04 5.62
N GLY A 9 8.31 -9.73 5.55
CA GLY A 9 9.67 -9.17 5.46
C GLY A 9 10.32 -9.30 4.08
N ARG A 10 9.54 -9.48 3.02
CA ARG A 10 10.01 -9.33 1.64
C ARG A 10 9.05 -8.45 0.85
N ALA A 11 9.58 -7.41 0.22
CA ALA A 11 8.86 -6.60 -0.75
C ALA A 11 9.77 -6.18 -1.89
N ARG A 12 9.17 -6.00 -3.06
CA ARG A 12 9.80 -5.44 -4.25
C ARG A 12 9.43 -3.97 -4.37
N VAL A 13 10.38 -3.16 -4.82
CA VAL A 13 10.18 -1.72 -4.99
C VAL A 13 10.53 -1.32 -6.41
N ASP A 14 9.52 -0.94 -7.18
CA ASP A 14 9.69 -0.47 -8.55
C ASP A 14 10.15 1.00 -8.53
N PRO A 15 11.21 1.39 -9.26
CA PRO A 15 11.61 2.78 -9.39
C PRO A 15 10.56 3.60 -10.13
N THR A 16 10.01 4.64 -9.50
CA THR A 16 9.04 5.56 -10.11
C THR A 16 9.43 7.03 -9.95
N PRO A 17 8.95 7.95 -10.82
CA PRO A 17 9.19 9.38 -10.68
C PRO A 17 8.74 9.95 -9.33
N GLN A 18 7.58 9.51 -8.81
CA GLN A 18 7.09 9.89 -7.48
C GLN A 18 8.03 9.41 -6.37
N GLN A 19 8.54 8.17 -6.47
CA GLN A 19 9.49 7.65 -5.49
C GLN A 19 10.76 8.50 -5.42
N PHE A 20 11.29 8.94 -6.56
CA PHE A 20 12.45 9.86 -6.58
C PHE A 20 12.10 11.22 -6.00
N ARG A 21 10.93 11.78 -6.33
CA ARG A 21 10.48 13.08 -5.82
C ARG A 21 10.33 13.09 -4.30
N PHE A 22 9.83 12.01 -3.72
CA PHE A 22 9.61 11.88 -2.27
C PHE A 22 10.70 11.08 -1.54
N ALA A 23 11.82 10.77 -2.20
CA ALA A 23 12.84 9.90 -1.65
C ALA A 23 13.29 10.33 -0.24
N ARG A 24 13.46 11.65 -0.01
CA ARG A 24 13.92 12.20 1.28
C ARG A 24 12.99 11.87 2.44
N GLN A 25 11.68 11.91 2.23
CA GLN A 25 10.69 11.56 3.25
C GLN A 25 10.73 10.07 3.58
N PHE A 26 10.95 9.22 2.59
CA PHE A 26 10.91 7.77 2.75
C PHE A 26 12.26 7.13 3.09
N LEU A 27 13.37 7.85 2.90
CA LEU A 27 14.74 7.37 3.16
C LEU A 27 14.92 6.74 4.56
N PRO A 28 14.41 7.34 5.65
CA PRO A 28 14.49 6.72 6.98
C PRO A 28 13.77 5.36 7.06
N MET A 29 12.61 5.23 6.42
CA MET A 29 11.88 3.96 6.35
C MET A 29 12.66 2.92 5.54
N PHE A 30 13.16 3.31 4.36
CA PHE A 30 13.98 2.45 3.51
C PHE A 30 15.22 1.96 4.24
N ALA A 31 15.93 2.85 4.94
CA ALA A 31 17.11 2.50 5.74
C ALA A 31 16.80 1.50 6.86
N ARG A 32 15.62 1.57 7.49
CA ARG A 32 15.20 0.58 8.50
C ARG A 32 14.82 -0.77 7.89
N ARG A 33 14.37 -0.79 6.64
CA ARG A 33 13.83 -1.98 5.95
C ARG A 33 14.71 -2.54 4.85
N TRP A 34 15.92 -2.02 4.63
CA TRP A 34 16.74 -2.33 3.45
C TRP A 34 17.02 -3.82 3.23
N ARG A 35 17.11 -4.63 4.31
CA ARG A 35 17.30 -6.09 4.22
C ARG A 35 16.04 -6.86 3.77
N SER A 36 14.88 -6.22 3.91
CA SER A 36 13.57 -6.74 3.55
C SER A 36 13.08 -6.26 2.19
N LEU A 37 13.85 -5.38 1.54
CA LEU A 37 13.50 -4.76 0.28
C LEU A 37 14.46 -5.23 -0.81
N ALA A 38 13.90 -5.56 -1.97
CA ALA A 38 14.65 -5.87 -3.16
C ALA A 38 14.20 -4.96 -4.30
N PRO A 39 15.07 -4.64 -5.27
CA PRO A 39 14.66 -3.92 -6.46
C PRO A 39 13.55 -4.70 -7.18
N GLY A 40 12.52 -3.97 -7.59
CA GLY A 40 11.41 -4.44 -8.39
C GLY A 40 11.63 -4.24 -9.89
N GLY A 41 10.55 -4.31 -10.65
CA GLY A 41 10.53 -4.17 -12.10
C GLY A 41 10.20 -2.74 -12.55
N LEU A 42 9.64 -2.62 -13.75
CA LEU A 42 9.18 -1.35 -14.31
C LEU A 42 7.65 -1.29 -14.44
N GLU A 43 6.93 -2.23 -13.85
CA GLU A 43 5.46 -2.30 -13.93
C GLU A 43 4.83 -1.08 -13.25
N GLY A 44 5.35 -0.66 -12.10
CA GLY A 44 4.90 0.53 -11.38
C GLY A 44 5.11 1.80 -12.19
N PHE A 45 6.24 1.91 -12.89
CA PHE A 45 6.51 3.01 -13.82
C PHE A 45 5.53 3.00 -15.00
N ARG A 46 5.35 1.83 -15.64
CA ARG A 46 4.50 1.64 -16.83
C ARG A 46 3.02 1.82 -16.52
N SER A 47 2.61 1.64 -15.27
CA SER A 47 1.23 1.86 -14.83
C SER A 47 0.76 3.30 -15.01
N GLY A 48 1.69 4.28 -15.06
CA GLY A 48 1.38 5.70 -15.16
C GLY A 48 0.80 6.33 -13.88
N HIS A 49 0.50 5.55 -12.85
CA HIS A 49 -0.06 6.05 -11.58
C HIS A 49 0.94 6.91 -10.83
N GLU A 50 2.20 6.48 -10.84
CA GLU A 50 3.30 7.11 -10.10
C GLU A 50 4.04 8.18 -10.92
N SER A 51 3.29 8.97 -11.72
CA SER A 51 3.83 10.05 -12.56
C SER A 51 3.95 11.39 -11.82
N LEU A 52 4.77 12.30 -12.33
CA LEU A 52 4.84 13.70 -11.85
C LEU A 52 3.86 14.64 -12.56
N ALA A 53 3.11 14.13 -13.56
CA ALA A 53 2.21 14.95 -14.34
C ALA A 53 0.95 15.27 -13.52
N ARG A 54 0.50 16.53 -13.57
CA ARG A 54 -0.83 16.88 -13.09
C ARG A 54 -1.85 16.45 -14.14
N TRP A 55 -2.86 15.68 -13.73
CA TRP A 55 -3.90 15.22 -14.63
C TRP A 55 -4.96 16.30 -14.81
N ARG A 56 -5.45 16.41 -16.04
CA ARG A 56 -6.60 17.28 -16.33
C ARG A 56 -7.87 16.46 -16.19
N LEU A 57 -8.88 17.03 -15.55
CA LEU A 57 -10.17 16.35 -15.33
C LEU A 57 -11.00 16.17 -16.62
N ASP A 58 -10.63 16.85 -17.72
CA ASP A 58 -11.28 16.74 -19.02
C ASP A 58 -10.59 15.76 -19.98
N ARG A 59 -9.66 14.93 -19.48
CA ARG A 59 -8.92 13.94 -20.25
C ARG A 59 -8.83 12.62 -19.50
N PRO A 60 -8.75 11.48 -20.21
CA PRO A 60 -8.57 10.19 -19.56
C PRO A 60 -7.32 10.16 -18.67
N THR A 61 -7.48 9.72 -17.43
CA THR A 61 -6.41 9.59 -16.44
C THR A 61 -5.72 8.21 -16.48
N PRO A 62 -4.53 8.03 -15.88
CA PRO A 62 -3.93 6.70 -15.74
C PRO A 62 -4.86 5.68 -15.05
N MET A 63 -5.65 6.15 -14.08
CA MET A 63 -6.63 5.33 -13.37
C MET A 63 -7.74 4.79 -14.27
N GLU A 64 -8.14 5.54 -15.30
CA GLU A 64 -9.13 5.07 -16.27
C GLU A 64 -8.56 3.99 -17.19
N HIS A 65 -7.27 4.09 -17.53
CA HIS A 65 -6.60 3.08 -18.36
C HIS A 65 -6.30 1.80 -17.57
N MET A 66 -5.99 1.92 -16.28
CA MET A 66 -5.64 0.80 -15.41
C MET A 66 -6.19 1.03 -14.01
N ARG A 67 -7.38 0.50 -13.74
CA ARG A 67 -8.05 0.72 -12.44
C ARG A 67 -7.48 -0.11 -11.30
N ILE A 68 -6.86 -1.24 -11.64
CA ILE A 68 -6.34 -2.23 -10.69
C ILE A 68 -4.88 -2.45 -11.05
N LEU A 69 -3.99 -2.20 -10.08
CA LEU A 69 -2.58 -2.50 -10.22
C LEU A 69 -2.36 -3.98 -9.85
N ASP A 70 -2.30 -4.84 -10.86
CA ASP A 70 -2.09 -6.29 -10.74
C ASP A 70 -0.72 -6.66 -11.32
N PRO A 71 0.37 -6.48 -10.55
CA PRO A 71 1.72 -6.77 -11.03
C PRO A 71 1.97 -8.27 -11.14
N THR A 72 2.96 -8.61 -11.95
CA THR A 72 3.44 -9.99 -12.06
C THR A 72 3.95 -10.50 -10.71
N VAL A 73 3.65 -11.75 -10.39
CA VAL A 73 4.12 -12.41 -9.17
C VAL A 73 5.65 -12.58 -9.15
N ASP A 74 6.24 -12.46 -7.96
CA ASP A 74 7.63 -12.90 -7.74
C ASP A 74 7.65 -14.40 -7.50
N GLU A 75 7.90 -15.17 -8.56
CA GLU A 75 7.95 -16.63 -8.56
C GLU A 75 8.92 -17.20 -7.51
N ALA A 76 10.05 -16.53 -7.26
CA ALA A 76 11.01 -16.97 -6.25
C ALA A 76 10.42 -16.80 -4.83
N THR A 77 9.67 -15.72 -4.60
CA THR A 77 8.95 -15.51 -3.34
C THR A 77 7.80 -16.50 -3.15
N ILE A 78 7.06 -16.84 -4.22
CA ILE A 78 6.02 -17.88 -4.19
C ILE A 78 6.61 -19.25 -3.88
N ALA A 79 7.67 -19.66 -4.59
CA ALA A 79 8.35 -20.93 -4.37
C ALA A 79 8.90 -21.05 -2.94
N LEU A 80 9.51 -19.98 -2.41
CA LEU A 80 10.01 -19.94 -1.04
C LEU A 80 8.88 -20.02 0.01
N THR A 81 7.78 -19.30 -0.23
CA THR A 81 6.59 -19.33 0.65
C THR A 81 6.02 -20.74 0.71
N HIS A 82 5.87 -21.38 -0.45
CA HIS A 82 5.38 -22.73 -0.56
C HIS A 82 6.30 -23.73 0.16
N ALA A 83 7.61 -23.69 -0.09
CA ALA A 83 8.58 -24.57 0.57
C ALA A 83 8.49 -24.47 2.11
N ARG A 84 8.47 -23.25 2.66
CA ARG A 84 8.31 -23.03 4.11
C ARG A 84 6.97 -23.51 4.64
N ALA A 85 5.89 -23.34 3.88
CA ALA A 85 4.58 -23.84 4.27
C ALA A 85 4.54 -25.37 4.33
N LEU A 86 5.23 -26.08 3.42
CA LEU A 86 5.33 -27.54 3.45
C LEU A 86 6.17 -28.07 4.61
N GLU A 87 7.16 -27.31 5.07
CA GLU A 87 7.94 -27.61 6.27
C GLU A 87 7.10 -27.43 7.54
N LEU A 88 6.36 -26.33 7.64
CA LEU A 88 5.53 -25.99 8.79
C LEU A 88 4.25 -26.83 8.87
N LEU A 89 3.64 -27.13 7.72
CA LEU A 89 2.36 -27.84 7.59
C LEU A 89 2.51 -29.00 6.60
N PRO A 90 3.10 -30.15 7.03
CA PRO A 90 3.36 -31.29 6.13
C PRO A 90 2.11 -31.86 5.44
N ALA A 91 0.91 -31.63 5.99
CA ALA A 91 -0.36 -32.00 5.38
C ALA A 91 -0.58 -31.32 4.01
N LEU A 92 0.03 -30.17 3.76
CA LEU A 92 -0.07 -29.43 2.49
C LEU A 92 0.70 -30.08 1.33
N LYS A 93 1.58 -31.06 1.59
CA LYS A 93 2.40 -31.71 0.54
C LYS A 93 1.59 -32.38 -0.57
N LYS A 94 0.33 -32.70 -0.31
CA LYS A 94 -0.58 -33.32 -1.28
C LYS A 94 -1.56 -32.32 -1.92
N THR A 95 -1.41 -31.03 -1.61
CA THR A 95 -2.29 -29.96 -2.11
C THR A 95 -1.62 -29.19 -3.24
N ALA A 96 -2.41 -28.75 -4.22
CA ALA A 96 -1.92 -27.91 -5.32
C ALA A 96 -2.14 -26.43 -5.01
N ILE A 97 -1.26 -25.57 -5.51
CA ILE A 97 -1.46 -24.11 -5.50
C ILE A 97 -2.60 -23.80 -6.47
N SER A 98 -3.70 -23.24 -5.96
CA SER A 98 -4.85 -22.86 -6.78
C SER A 98 -4.68 -21.52 -7.48
N ALA A 99 -3.95 -20.59 -6.85
CA ALA A 99 -3.68 -19.25 -7.36
C ALA A 99 -2.43 -18.66 -6.70
N ALA A 100 -1.73 -17.81 -7.45
CA ALA A 100 -0.70 -16.90 -6.96
C ALA A 100 -1.04 -15.49 -7.48
N TRP A 101 -0.82 -14.47 -6.65
CA TRP A 101 -1.15 -13.09 -6.98
C TRP A 101 -0.16 -12.15 -6.30
N ALA A 102 -0.07 -10.93 -6.82
CA ALA A 102 0.70 -9.85 -6.24
C ALA A 102 -0.14 -8.57 -6.25
N GLY A 103 0.32 -7.54 -5.55
CA GLY A 103 -0.38 -6.27 -5.46
C GLY A 103 0.55 -5.20 -4.93
N TYR A 104 0.29 -3.95 -5.33
CA TYR A 104 1.00 -2.81 -4.76
C TYR A 104 0.41 -2.44 -3.41
N ILE A 105 1.29 -1.97 -2.54
CA ILE A 105 0.96 -1.43 -1.23
C ILE A 105 1.35 0.05 -1.24
N ASP A 106 0.38 0.92 -0.99
CA ASP A 106 0.65 2.31 -0.69
C ASP A 106 1.30 2.42 0.71
N SER A 107 2.25 3.33 0.86
CA SER A 107 2.96 3.50 2.13
C SER A 107 3.15 4.96 2.46
N THR A 108 3.04 5.28 3.74
CA THR A 108 3.40 6.59 4.31
C THR A 108 4.77 6.51 4.96
N PRO A 109 5.55 7.61 5.07
CA PRO A 109 6.90 7.59 5.63
C PRO A 109 7.05 6.94 7.01
N ASP A 110 6.02 7.04 7.85
CA ASP A 110 5.97 6.50 9.21
C ASP A 110 5.20 5.16 9.32
N GLY A 111 4.55 4.72 8.24
CA GLY A 111 3.71 3.51 8.22
C GLY A 111 2.33 3.68 8.86
N VAL A 112 1.94 4.91 9.22
CA VAL A 112 0.63 5.27 9.79
C VAL A 112 -0.27 5.81 8.66
N PRO A 113 -1.56 5.48 8.57
CA PRO A 113 -2.41 6.02 7.50
C PRO A 113 -2.58 7.54 7.60
N GLY A 114 -2.78 8.19 6.46
CA GLY A 114 -3.21 9.59 6.35
C GLY A 114 -4.73 9.66 6.29
N ILE A 115 -5.38 10.15 7.34
CA ILE A 115 -6.84 10.30 7.47
C ILE A 115 -7.15 11.71 7.96
N GLY A 116 -7.91 12.48 7.18
CA GLY A 116 -8.33 13.83 7.58
C GLY A 116 -8.72 14.73 6.40
N GLU A 117 -9.29 15.88 6.72
CA GLU A 117 -9.61 16.92 5.73
C GLU A 117 -8.35 17.65 5.28
N ILE A 118 -8.20 17.87 3.98
CA ILE A 118 -7.08 18.62 3.43
C ILE A 118 -7.39 20.11 3.51
N ALA A 119 -6.67 20.85 4.36
CA ALA A 119 -6.91 22.27 4.63
C ALA A 119 -6.90 23.16 3.37
N THR A 120 -6.13 22.80 2.34
CA THR A 120 -6.05 23.55 1.08
C THR A 120 -7.20 23.25 0.11
N LEU A 121 -8.06 22.26 0.41
CA LEU A 121 -9.18 21.85 -0.40
C LEU A 121 -10.39 21.49 0.50
N PRO A 122 -11.18 22.49 0.95
CA PRO A 122 -12.33 22.25 1.83
C PRO A 122 -13.32 21.23 1.25
N GLY A 123 -13.79 20.32 2.10
CA GLY A 123 -14.66 19.20 1.75
C GLY A 123 -13.94 17.97 1.19
N PHE A 124 -12.61 18.00 1.00
CA PHE A 124 -11.84 16.85 0.57
C PHE A 124 -11.23 16.10 1.76
N ILE A 125 -11.77 14.93 2.06
CA ILE A 125 -11.24 14.01 3.07
C ILE A 125 -10.34 12.98 2.40
N LEU A 126 -9.07 12.92 2.83
CA LEU A 126 -8.14 11.88 2.44
C LEU A 126 -8.22 10.71 3.42
N ALA A 127 -8.20 9.49 2.91
CA ALA A 127 -8.00 8.26 3.67
C ALA A 127 -7.14 7.29 2.84
N ALA A 128 -5.83 7.32 3.04
CA ALA A 128 -4.87 6.55 2.24
C ALA A 128 -3.58 6.24 3.03
N GLY A 129 -2.67 5.47 2.45
CA GLY A 129 -1.36 5.18 3.03
C GLY A 129 -1.39 4.12 4.12
N PHE A 130 -2.26 3.12 3.99
CA PHE A 130 -2.50 2.10 5.02
C PHE A 130 -1.33 1.12 5.21
N SER A 131 -0.29 1.21 4.37
CA SER A 131 1.03 0.59 4.62
C SER A 131 0.95 -0.91 4.89
N GLY A 132 0.02 -1.61 4.22
CA GLY A 132 -0.20 -3.06 4.32
C GLY A 132 -1.12 -3.53 5.47
N HIS A 133 -1.59 -2.63 6.33
CA HIS A 133 -2.40 -2.98 7.50
C HIS A 133 -3.90 -2.65 7.34
N GLY A 134 -4.28 -2.09 6.18
CA GLY A 134 -5.62 -1.56 5.92
C GLY A 134 -6.75 -2.56 6.05
N PHE A 135 -6.51 -3.85 5.81
CA PHE A 135 -7.55 -4.87 5.99
C PHE A 135 -7.99 -4.99 7.46
N GLY A 136 -7.03 -5.04 8.39
CA GLY A 136 -7.33 -5.21 9.81
C GLY A 136 -7.92 -3.95 10.44
N ILE A 137 -7.42 -2.77 10.07
CA ILE A 137 -7.85 -1.50 10.67
C ILE A 137 -8.99 -0.81 9.90
N GLY A 138 -9.38 -1.34 8.75
CA GLY A 138 -10.37 -0.77 7.84
C GLY A 138 -11.70 -0.37 8.51
N PRO A 139 -12.33 -1.24 9.34
CA PRO A 139 -13.56 -0.87 10.02
C PRO A 139 -13.41 0.32 10.98
N GLY A 140 -12.30 0.38 11.73
CA GLY A 140 -12.03 1.50 12.64
C GLY A 140 -11.70 2.79 11.89
N ALA A 141 -10.93 2.69 10.81
CA ALA A 141 -10.65 3.83 9.93
C ALA A 141 -11.93 4.36 9.26
N GLY A 142 -12.82 3.47 8.81
CA GLY A 142 -14.12 3.84 8.24
C GLY A 142 -15.01 4.58 9.24
N HIS A 143 -15.04 4.14 10.51
CA HIS A 143 -15.75 4.84 11.57
C HIS A 143 -15.17 6.23 11.81
N LEU A 144 -13.85 6.34 11.97
CA LEU A 144 -13.17 7.63 12.14
C LEU A 144 -13.46 8.60 10.99
N ILE A 145 -13.47 8.11 9.74
CA ILE A 145 -13.81 8.92 8.56
C ILE A 145 -15.26 9.38 8.64
N ALA A 146 -16.19 8.52 9.07
CA ALA A 146 -17.59 8.89 9.23
C ALA A 146 -17.74 10.03 10.25
N ASP A 147 -17.12 9.92 11.43
CA ASP A 147 -17.16 10.97 12.47
C ASP A 147 -16.62 12.30 11.94
N ILE A 148 -15.49 12.28 11.22
CA ILE A 148 -14.88 13.48 10.62
C ILE A 148 -15.82 14.11 9.59
N VAL A 149 -16.47 13.31 8.74
CA VAL A 149 -17.37 13.80 7.69
C VAL A 149 -18.67 14.37 8.25
N THR A 150 -19.20 13.80 9.35
CA THR A 150 -20.44 14.27 9.99
C THR A 150 -20.20 15.40 10.99
N GLY A 151 -18.96 15.62 11.42
CA GLY A 151 -18.61 16.57 12.47
C GLY A 151 -18.93 16.06 13.88
N ASP A 152 -19.05 14.74 14.03
CA ASP A 152 -19.24 14.08 15.32
C ASP A 152 -17.92 14.00 16.11
N GLU A 153 -18.00 13.68 17.40
CA GLU A 153 -16.80 13.41 18.22
C GLU A 153 -16.08 12.15 17.69
N PRO A 154 -14.80 12.24 17.29
CA PRO A 154 -14.08 11.10 16.74
C PRO A 154 -13.95 9.93 17.72
N ILE A 155 -14.15 8.68 17.24
CA ILE A 155 -13.96 7.45 18.03
C ILE A 155 -12.54 7.32 18.64
N VAL A 156 -11.55 7.96 18.02
CA VAL A 156 -10.17 8.07 18.49
C VAL A 156 -9.59 9.43 18.09
N ASP A 157 -8.55 9.90 18.80
CA ASP A 157 -7.85 11.15 18.45
C ASP A 157 -7.39 11.13 16.97
N PRO A 158 -7.90 12.05 16.12
CA PRO A 158 -7.57 12.05 14.69
C PRO A 158 -6.18 12.64 14.40
N ARG A 159 -5.59 13.40 15.32
CA ARG A 159 -4.36 14.18 15.06
C ARG A 159 -3.17 13.32 14.58
N PRO A 160 -2.89 12.14 15.15
CA PRO A 160 -1.80 11.28 14.67
C PRO A 160 -1.98 10.77 13.23
N TYR A 161 -3.22 10.75 12.74
CA TYR A 161 -3.57 10.28 11.40
C TYR A 161 -3.67 11.44 10.40
N HIS A 162 -3.74 12.69 10.85
CA HIS A 162 -3.91 13.83 9.97
C HIS A 162 -2.79 13.94 8.92
N PRO A 163 -3.09 14.15 7.61
CA PRO A 163 -2.07 14.24 6.56
C PRO A 163 -1.05 15.37 6.78
N ASP A 164 -1.46 16.46 7.44
CA ASP A 164 -0.58 17.61 7.73
C ASP A 164 0.59 17.28 8.66
N ARG A 165 0.63 16.11 9.31
CA ARG A 165 1.82 15.69 10.06
C ARG A 165 3.08 15.57 9.19
N PHE A 166 2.90 15.47 7.86
CA PHE A 166 3.99 15.51 6.88
C PHE A 166 4.19 16.89 6.25
N GLY A 167 3.29 17.84 6.54
CA GLY A 167 3.36 19.22 6.10
C GLY A 167 4.37 20.00 6.94
N GLY A 168 5.39 20.52 6.25
CA GLY A 168 6.26 21.59 6.73
C GLY A 168 6.14 22.79 5.81
#